data_AF-A0A961R2I6-F1
#
_entry.id   AF-A0A961R2I6-F1
#
_cell.length_a   1.000
_cell.length_b   1.000
_cell.length_c   1.000
_cell.angle_alpha   90.00
_cell.angle_beta   90.00
_cell.angle_gamma   90.00
#
_symmetry.space_group_name_H-M   'P 1'
#
loop_
_entity.id
_entity.type
_entity.pdbx_description
1 polymer ?
#
loop_
_entity_poly.entity_id
_entity_poly.type
_entity_poly.pdbx_seq_one_letter_code
_entity_poly.pdbx_strand_id
1 'polypeptide(L)'
;PLPGGDIDVSAVPALIADLRQHYPFLSEFHARRIVFAYGTCARRWLGVATSMADLGRSFGATLTEREVAYLMVNEWACDADDVVWRRSKLGLVMSAEEVAALDAWMTAHRQDAGTVPPSLEKTESR
;
A
#
# COMPACT_ATOMS: atom_id res chain seq x y z
N PRO A 1 10.67 3.14 -20.11
CA PRO A 1 10.30 2.16 -19.05
C PRO A 1 9.52 2.87 -17.94
N LEU A 2 8.25 2.52 -17.75
CA LEU A 2 7.45 3.07 -16.66
C LEU A 2 7.92 2.44 -15.34
N PRO A 3 8.21 3.24 -14.30
CA PRO A 3 8.68 2.70 -13.02
C PRO A 3 7.58 1.85 -12.39
N GLY A 4 7.89 0.56 -12.14
CA GLY A 4 6.99 -0.40 -11.47
C GLY A 4 6.43 -1.51 -12.35
N GLY A 5 6.63 -1.47 -13.67
CA GLY A 5 6.04 -2.42 -14.63
C GLY A 5 6.95 -3.54 -15.18
N ASP A 6 8.24 -3.58 -14.83
CA ASP A 6 9.16 -4.64 -15.29
C ASP A 6 9.08 -5.87 -14.38
N ILE A 7 7.92 -6.52 -14.37
CA ILE A 7 7.80 -7.86 -13.80
C ILE A 7 7.48 -8.80 -14.94
N ASP A 8 8.40 -9.73 -15.20
CA ASP A 8 8.07 -10.89 -16.00
C ASP A 8 6.91 -11.64 -15.30
N VAL A 9 5.81 -11.88 -16.00
CA VAL A 9 4.63 -12.55 -15.44
C VAL A 9 5.00 -13.94 -14.89
N SER A 10 6.04 -14.57 -15.44
CA SER A 10 6.61 -15.82 -14.93
C SER A 10 7.27 -15.69 -13.55
N ALA A 11 7.72 -14.49 -13.16
CA ALA A 11 8.34 -14.22 -11.87
C ALA A 11 7.32 -13.90 -10.75
N VAL A 12 6.06 -13.64 -11.08
CA VAL A 12 5.01 -13.29 -10.11
C VAL A 12 4.87 -14.33 -8.97
N PRO A 13 4.81 -15.65 -9.23
CA PRO A 13 4.73 -16.64 -8.16
C PRO A 13 5.95 -16.61 -7.23
N ALA A 14 7.14 -16.40 -7.78
CA ALA A 14 8.37 -16.28 -7.00
C ALA A 14 8.36 -15.03 -6.12
N LEU A 15 7.91 -13.88 -6.64
CA LEU A 15 7.74 -12.66 -5.85
C LEU A 15 6.73 -12.83 -4.71
N ILE A 16 5.62 -13.54 -4.96
CA ILE A 16 4.63 -13.80 -3.90
C ILE A 16 5.23 -14.66 -2.79
N ALA A 17 5.96 -15.71 -3.16
CA ALA A 17 6.62 -16.59 -2.19
C ALA A 17 7.67 -15.83 -1.37
N ASP A 18 8.49 -15.03 -2.03
CA ASP A 18 9.49 -14.16 -1.42
C ASP A 18 8.84 -13.13 -0.48
N LEU A 19 7.78 -12.46 -0.91
CA LEU A 19 7.06 -11.50 -0.08
C LEU A 19 6.46 -12.16 1.17
N ARG A 20 5.88 -13.35 1.03
CA ARG A 20 5.35 -14.11 2.17
C ARG A 20 6.43 -14.63 3.11
N GLN A 21 7.63 -14.91 2.60
CA GLN A 21 8.76 -15.29 3.44
C GLN A 21 9.24 -14.12 4.30
N HIS A 22 9.27 -12.91 3.74
CA HIS A 22 9.67 -11.71 4.48
C HIS A 22 8.55 -11.14 5.37
N TYR A 23 7.30 -11.30 4.96
CA TYR A 23 6.12 -10.81 5.68
C TYR A 23 5.14 -11.97 5.93
N PRO A 24 5.45 -12.88 6.88
CA PRO A 24 4.66 -14.10 7.11
C PRO A 24 3.25 -13.85 7.64
N PHE A 25 2.97 -12.62 8.11
CA PHE A 25 1.66 -12.18 8.56
C PHE A 25 0.70 -11.84 7.40
N LEU A 26 1.20 -11.70 6.17
CA LEU A 26 0.36 -11.44 4.99
C LEU A 26 -0.31 -12.75 4.53
N SER A 27 -1.63 -12.69 4.37
CA SER A 27 -2.36 -13.78 3.72
C SER A 27 -1.95 -13.91 2.25
N GLU A 28 -2.14 -15.09 1.66
CA GLU A 28 -1.81 -15.29 0.24
C GLU A 28 -2.55 -14.31 -0.68
N PHE A 29 -3.83 -14.05 -0.39
CA PHE A 29 -4.63 -13.08 -1.13
C PHE A 29 -4.04 -11.68 -1.05
N HIS A 30 -3.61 -11.25 0.14
CA HIS A 30 -3.01 -9.93 0.34
C HIS A 30 -1.66 -9.83 -0.40
N ALA A 31 -0.79 -10.82 -0.26
CA ALA A 31 0.50 -10.85 -0.94
C ALA A 31 0.36 -10.83 -2.46
N ARG A 32 -0.58 -11.60 -3.03
CA ARG A 32 -0.89 -11.59 -4.47
C ARG A 32 -1.30 -10.21 -4.93
N ARG A 33 -2.27 -9.58 -4.25
CA ARG A 33 -2.75 -8.24 -4.58
C ARG A 33 -1.60 -7.23 -4.60
N ILE A 34 -0.75 -7.24 -3.58
CA ILE A 34 0.40 -6.34 -3.47
C ILE A 34 1.37 -6.54 -4.63
N VAL A 35 1.71 -7.79 -4.98
CA VAL A 35 2.62 -8.09 -6.08
C VAL A 35 2.02 -7.66 -7.43
N PHE A 36 0.72 -7.84 -7.66
CA PHE A 36 0.07 -7.38 -8.89
C PHE A 36 -0.04 -5.85 -8.99
N ALA A 37 -0.22 -5.16 -7.86
CA ALA A 37 -0.35 -3.70 -7.84
C ALA A 37 1.00 -2.97 -7.88
N TYR A 38 1.99 -3.45 -7.12
CA TYR A 38 3.25 -2.73 -6.90
C TYR A 38 4.49 -3.52 -7.34
N GLY A 39 4.37 -4.83 -7.55
CA GLY A 39 5.50 -5.68 -7.92
C GLY A 39 6.64 -5.62 -6.92
N THR A 40 7.84 -5.34 -7.42
CA THR A 40 9.05 -5.14 -6.61
C THR A 40 8.99 -3.90 -5.72
N CYS A 41 8.10 -2.94 -6.01
CA CYS A 41 7.93 -1.74 -5.20
C CYS A 41 7.12 -2.00 -3.92
N ALA A 42 6.50 -3.17 -3.77
CA ALA A 42 5.79 -3.60 -2.56
C ALA A 42 6.59 -3.37 -1.27
N ARG A 43 7.91 -3.62 -1.32
CA ARG A 43 8.81 -3.49 -0.17
C ARG A 43 9.01 -2.04 0.28
N ARG A 44 8.79 -1.05 -0.60
CA ARG A 44 9.02 0.37 -0.27
C ARG A 44 8.09 0.85 0.84
N TRP A 45 6.83 0.43 0.80
CA TRP A 45 5.85 0.84 1.80
C TRP A 45 5.69 -0.18 2.93
N LEU A 46 5.81 -1.49 2.65
CA LEU A 46 5.82 -2.51 3.71
C LEU A 46 7.01 -2.32 4.68
N GLY A 47 8.16 -1.87 4.17
CA GLY A 47 9.30 -1.45 4.98
C GLY A 47 9.79 -2.55 5.93
N VAL A 48 9.81 -2.25 7.23
CA VAL A 48 10.21 -3.18 8.30
C VAL A 48 9.02 -3.72 9.10
N ALA A 49 7.80 -3.63 8.54
CA ALA A 49 6.61 -4.15 9.21
C ALA A 49 6.77 -5.65 9.49
N THR A 50 6.55 -6.06 10.73
CA THR A 50 6.65 -7.46 11.16
C THR A 50 5.30 -8.07 11.50
N SER A 51 4.26 -7.24 11.58
CA SER A 51 2.91 -7.62 11.92
C SER A 51 1.86 -6.79 11.18
N MET A 52 0.62 -7.29 11.14
CA MET A 52 -0.52 -6.51 10.64
C MET A 52 -0.75 -5.22 11.45
N ALA A 53 -0.36 -5.19 12.73
CA ALA A 53 -0.47 -3.99 13.56
C ALA A 53 0.50 -2.88 13.13
N ASP A 54 1.68 -3.25 12.60
CA ASP A 54 2.67 -2.29 12.08
C ASP A 54 2.24 -1.63 10.76
N LEU A 55 1.28 -2.24 10.06
CA LEU A 55 0.62 -1.65 8.89
C LEU A 55 -0.46 -0.64 9.26
N GLY A 56 -0.81 -0.56 10.55
CA GLY A 56 -1.86 0.29 11.08
C GLY A 56 -3.25 -0.30 10.91
N ARG A 57 -4.26 0.56 10.87
CA ARG A 57 -5.66 0.18 10.67
C ARG A 57 -5.85 -0.44 9.29
N SER A 58 -6.68 -1.49 9.25
CA SER A 58 -7.23 -2.02 8.00
C SER A 58 -8.53 -1.28 7.68
N PHE A 59 -8.62 -0.72 6.47
CA PHE A 59 -9.84 -0.08 5.98
C PHE A 59 -10.82 -1.05 5.34
N GLY A 60 -10.36 -2.25 4.97
CA GLY A 60 -11.17 -3.22 4.23
C GLY A 60 -10.50 -3.64 2.93
N ALA A 61 -10.93 -4.75 2.36
CA ALA A 61 -10.37 -5.30 1.11
C ALA A 61 -8.82 -5.40 1.08
N THR A 62 -8.19 -5.64 2.23
CA THR A 62 -6.74 -5.64 2.48
C THR A 62 -6.02 -4.29 2.37
N LEU A 63 -6.74 -3.18 2.23
CA LEU A 63 -6.18 -1.84 2.28
C LEU A 63 -5.80 -1.47 3.72
N THR A 64 -4.58 -0.98 3.91
CA THR A 64 -4.03 -0.60 5.22
C THR A 64 -3.59 0.86 5.25
N GLU A 65 -3.55 1.47 6.43
CA GLU A 65 -3.07 2.85 6.64
C GLU A 65 -1.70 3.11 6.01
N ARG A 66 -0.77 2.17 6.17
CA ARG A 66 0.58 2.32 5.61
C ARG A 66 0.60 2.34 4.09
N GLU A 67 -0.27 1.55 3.46
CA GLU A 67 -0.44 1.55 2.01
C GLU A 67 -1.02 2.89 1.54
N VAL A 68 -2.05 3.40 2.21
CA VAL A 68 -2.69 4.69 1.88
C VAL A 68 -1.71 5.85 2.07
N ALA A 69 -0.95 5.87 3.18
CA ALA A 69 0.08 6.86 3.42
C ALA A 69 1.14 6.89 2.31
N TYR A 70 1.55 5.71 1.83
CA TYR A 70 2.47 5.62 0.70
C TYR A 70 1.86 6.18 -0.60
N LEU A 71 0.59 5.88 -0.89
CA LEU A 71 -0.11 6.41 -2.07
C LEU A 71 -0.28 7.93 -2.00
N MET A 72 -0.55 8.49 -0.82
CA MET A 72 -0.63 9.93 -0.60
C MET A 72 0.71 10.62 -0.88
N VAL A 73 1.81 10.06 -0.40
CA VAL A 73 3.16 10.65 -0.53
C VAL A 73 3.77 10.44 -1.92
N ASN A 74 3.69 9.21 -2.46
CA ASN A 74 4.39 8.83 -3.68
C ASN A 74 3.56 9.00 -4.95
N GLU A 75 2.22 8.95 -4.84
CA GLU A 75 1.32 9.02 -6.00
C GLU A 75 0.35 10.21 -5.97
N TRP A 76 0.52 11.12 -4.99
CA TRP A 76 -0.33 12.30 -4.76
C TRP A 76 -1.82 11.96 -4.71
N ALA A 77 -2.17 10.84 -4.07
CA ALA A 77 -3.57 10.49 -3.86
C ALA A 77 -4.22 11.52 -2.93
N CYS A 78 -5.13 12.34 -3.49
CA CYS A 78 -5.80 13.38 -2.73
C CYS A 78 -6.97 12.80 -1.95
N ASP A 79 -7.86 12.07 -2.60
CA ASP A 79 -9.12 11.62 -1.99
C ASP A 79 -9.24 10.09 -1.96
N ALA A 80 -10.17 9.59 -1.15
CA ALA A 80 -10.43 8.16 -1.07
C ALA A 80 -10.77 7.56 -2.45
N ASP A 81 -11.53 8.28 -3.28
CA ASP A 81 -11.85 7.85 -4.63
C ASP A 81 -10.62 7.63 -5.53
N ASP A 82 -9.56 8.43 -5.39
CA ASP A 82 -8.33 8.24 -6.17
C ASP A 82 -7.61 6.96 -5.77
N VAL A 83 -7.54 6.68 -4.46
CA VAL A 83 -6.97 5.44 -3.92
C VAL A 83 -7.80 4.24 -4.37
N VAL A 84 -9.12 4.33 -4.18
CA VAL A 84 -10.06 3.22 -4.28
C VAL A 84 -10.41 2.89 -5.73
N TRP A 85 -10.55 3.86 -6.62
CA TRP A 85 -10.98 3.64 -8.01
C TRP A 85 -9.85 3.74 -9.05
N ARG A 86 -8.89 4.64 -8.87
CA ARG A 86 -7.83 4.85 -9.88
C ARG A 86 -6.60 3.97 -9.65
N ARG A 87 -6.18 3.78 -8.40
CA ARG A 87 -4.90 3.12 -8.07
C ARG A 87 -5.04 1.68 -7.63
N SER A 88 -6.02 1.38 -6.78
CA SER A 88 -6.18 0.03 -6.22
C SER A 88 -7.36 -0.76 -6.80
N LYS A 89 -8.37 -0.07 -7.38
CA LYS A 89 -9.66 -0.64 -7.84
C LYS A 89 -10.41 -1.42 -6.74
N LEU A 90 -10.12 -1.13 -5.47
CA LEU A 90 -10.78 -1.77 -4.33
C LEU A 90 -12.21 -1.29 -4.10
N GLY A 91 -12.66 -0.25 -4.81
CA GLY A 91 -14.05 0.25 -4.70
C GLY A 91 -15.12 -0.76 -5.12
N LEU A 92 -14.72 -1.81 -5.83
CA LEU A 92 -15.59 -2.92 -6.20
C LEU A 92 -15.84 -3.90 -5.04
N VAL A 93 -15.00 -3.86 -4.00
CA VAL A 93 -15.04 -4.80 -2.86
C VAL A 93 -15.31 -4.08 -1.54
N MET A 94 -14.85 -2.83 -1.41
CA MET A 94 -15.10 -2.01 -0.22
C MET A 94 -16.55 -1.53 -0.18
N SER A 95 -17.12 -1.54 1.01
CA SER A 95 -18.41 -0.91 1.32
C SER A 95 -18.30 0.62 1.37
N ALA A 96 -19.44 1.30 1.20
CA ALA A 96 -19.48 2.76 1.29
C ALA A 96 -19.01 3.30 2.67
N GLU A 97 -19.26 2.56 3.75
CA GLU A 97 -18.79 2.91 5.10
C GLU A 97 -17.26 2.83 5.21
N GLU A 98 -16.64 1.80 4.62
CA GLU A 98 -15.19 1.64 4.58
C GLU A 98 -14.53 2.75 3.73
N VAL A 99 -15.13 3.13 2.60
CA VAL A 99 -14.65 4.26 1.78
C VAL A 99 -14.79 5.59 2.53
N ALA A 100 -15.89 5.82 3.23
CA ALA A 100 -16.08 7.02 4.05
C ALA A 100 -15.08 7.08 5.21
N ALA A 101 -14.78 5.95 5.85
CA ALA A 101 -13.77 5.87 6.91
C ALA A 101 -12.36 6.18 6.38
N LEU A 102 -12.03 5.70 5.17
CA LEU A 102 -10.78 6.03 4.48
C LEU A 102 -10.70 7.53 4.17
N ASP A 103 -11.77 8.12 3.63
CA ASP A 103 -11.80 9.54 3.27
C ASP A 103 -11.63 10.46 4.48
N ALA A 104 -12.31 10.14 5.58
CA ALA A 104 -12.16 10.84 6.85
C ALA A 104 -10.71 10.75 7.38
N TRP A 105 -10.10 9.57 7.26
CA TRP A 105 -8.71 9.35 7.68
C TRP A 105 -7.72 10.15 6.81
N MET A 106 -7.87 10.10 5.48
CA MET A 106 -7.03 10.85 4.55
C MET A 106 -7.16 12.35 4.75
N THR A 107 -8.38 12.84 5.00
CA THR A 107 -8.63 14.25 5.27
C THR A 107 -7.98 14.70 6.57
N ALA A 108 -8.05 13.89 7.64
CA ALA A 108 -7.33 14.16 8.89
C ALA A 108 -5.80 14.18 8.69
N HIS A 109 -5.25 13.19 7.99
CA HIS A 109 -3.80 13.06 7.78
C HIS A 109 -3.23 14.08 6.77
N ARG A 110 -4.07 14.64 5.89
CA ARG A 110 -3.69 15.82 5.07
C ARG A 110 -3.42 17.06 5.93
N GLN A 111 -4.15 17.24 7.02
CA GLN A 111 -3.94 18.37 7.94
C GLN A 111 -2.68 18.18 8.79
N ASP A 112 -2.31 16.92 9.07
CA ASP A 112 -1.09 16.53 9.79
C ASP A 112 0.15 16.37 8.89
N ALA A 113 0.04 16.61 7.57
CA ALA A 113 1.14 16.46 6.60
C ALA A 113 2.33 17.41 6.81
N GLY A 114 2.34 18.20 7.90
CA GLY A 114 3.54 18.83 8.45
C GLY A 114 4.42 17.90 9.30
N THR A 115 3.95 16.71 9.67
CA THR A 115 4.71 15.71 10.44
C THR A 115 4.86 14.43 9.62
N VAL A 116 5.92 14.40 8.82
CA VAL A 116 6.38 13.18 8.14
C VAL A 116 6.60 12.08 9.21
N PRO A 117 5.96 10.90 9.11
CA PRO A 117 6.32 9.79 9.98
C PRO A 117 7.80 9.44 9.75
N PRO A 118 8.65 9.42 10.79
CA PRO A 118 10.12 9.51 10.67
C PRO A 118 10.82 8.23 10.13
N SER A 119 10.17 7.41 9.30
CA SER A 119 10.70 6.10 8.90
C SER A 119 10.80 5.83 7.40
N LEU A 120 10.65 6.83 6.53
CA LEU A 120 10.89 6.67 5.08
C LEU A 120 12.07 7.49 4.53
N GLU A 121 12.72 8.32 5.34
CA GLU A 121 14.00 8.92 4.96
C GLU A 121 15.14 7.92 5.13
N LYS A 122 15.54 7.27 4.03
CA LYS A 122 16.93 7.04 3.61
C LYS A 122 17.00 5.89 2.60
N THR A 123 16.94 6.22 1.32
CA THR A 123 17.78 5.60 0.28
C THR A 123 17.81 6.49 -0.96
N GLU A 124 18.31 7.71 -0.79
CA GLU A 124 19.06 8.37 -1.87
C GLU A 124 20.55 8.18 -1.55
N SER A 125 21.24 7.42 -2.40
CA SER A 125 22.70 7.38 -2.42
C SER A 125 23.13 7.22 -3.87
N ARG A 126 23.34 8.39 -4.48
CA ARG A 126 24.55 8.84 -5.18
C ARG A 126 25.37 7.80 -5.95
#